data_AF-A0NPW8-F1
#
_entry.id   AF-A0NPW8-F1
#
_cell.length_a   1.000
_cell.length_b   1.000
_cell.length_c   1.000
_cell.angle_alpha   90.00
_cell.angle_beta   90.00
_cell.angle_gamma   90.00
#
_symmetry.space_group_name_H-M   'P 1'
#
loop_
_entity.id
_entity.type
_entity.pdbx_description
1 polymer ?
#
loop_
_entity_poly.entity_id
_entity_poly.type
_entity_poly.pdbx_seq_one_letter_code
_entity_poly.pdbx_strand_id
1 'polypeptide(L)'
;MTQHVSIDHQTATTAALFADSDLLDEIRSVLKRPDLGDDVLLSALASSPAARHGINHVTAMPQDRETFIRTLPVPAPRHGLEMPQHDLNPPLAVRFAPLVALWHRALQPLAPQLKRVPVPAKDR
;
A
#
# COMPACT_ATOMS: atom_id res chain seq x y z
N MET A 1 -46.24 -4.45 19.39
CA MET A 1 -45.56 -3.70 18.30
C MET A 1 -44.50 -4.61 17.72
N THR A 2 -44.84 -5.38 16.69
CA THR A 2 -43.94 -6.31 16.00
C THR A 2 -43.10 -5.51 15.00
N GLN A 3 -41.82 -5.31 15.33
CA GLN A 3 -40.86 -4.70 14.40
C GLN A 3 -40.54 -5.72 13.32
N HIS A 4 -41.03 -5.48 12.11
CA HIS A 4 -40.61 -6.20 10.92
C HIS A 4 -39.19 -5.73 10.58
N VAL A 5 -38.20 -6.60 10.82
CA VAL A 5 -36.85 -6.45 10.29
C VAL A 5 -36.92 -6.84 8.82
N SER A 6 -36.97 -5.84 7.93
CA SER A 6 -36.71 -6.05 6.51
C SER A 6 -35.22 -6.39 6.37
N ILE A 7 -34.91 -7.67 6.27
CA ILE A 7 -33.58 -8.11 5.86
C ILE A 7 -33.47 -7.77 4.38
N ASP A 8 -32.56 -6.85 4.04
CA ASP A 8 -32.25 -6.45 2.66
C ASP A 8 -31.78 -7.66 1.84
N HIS A 9 -32.70 -8.41 1.24
CA HIS A 9 -32.39 -9.53 0.34
C HIS A 9 -31.65 -9.08 -0.94
N GLN A 10 -31.56 -7.78 -1.21
CA GLN A 10 -30.82 -7.23 -2.35
C GLN A 10 -29.30 -7.32 -2.17
N THR A 11 -28.77 -7.18 -0.96
CA THR A 11 -27.31 -7.27 -0.70
C THR A 11 -26.82 -8.71 -0.74
N ALA A 12 -27.64 -9.66 -0.27
CA ALA A 12 -27.34 -11.09 -0.32
C ALA A 12 -27.27 -11.63 -1.76
N THR A 13 -28.13 -11.11 -2.66
CA THR A 13 -28.15 -11.54 -4.06
C THR A 13 -26.97 -10.98 -4.86
N THR A 14 -26.54 -9.74 -4.57
CA THR A 14 -25.34 -9.17 -5.18
C THR A 14 -24.07 -9.87 -4.68
N ALA A 15 -23.96 -10.15 -3.38
CA ALA A 15 -22.83 -10.91 -2.83
C ALA A 15 -22.72 -12.32 -3.43
N ALA A 16 -23.84 -13.00 -3.71
CA ALA A 16 -23.85 -14.30 -4.38
C ALA A 16 -23.44 -14.24 -5.86
N LEU A 17 -23.68 -13.13 -6.56
CA LEU A 17 -23.25 -12.92 -7.95
C LEU A 17 -21.76 -12.59 -8.11
N PHE A 18 -21.09 -12.13 -7.05
CA PHE A 18 -19.65 -11.79 -7.06
C PHE A 18 -18.78 -12.87 -6.41
N ALA A 19 -19.38 -13.92 -5.84
CA ALA A 19 -18.68 -15.02 -5.19
C ALA A 19 -18.18 -16.12 -6.15
N ASP A 20 -18.22 -15.86 -7.47
CA ASP A 20 -17.59 -16.73 -8.45
C ASP A 20 -16.07 -16.66 -8.26
N SER A 21 -15.49 -17.74 -7.73
CA SER A 21 -14.04 -17.90 -7.53
C SER A 21 -13.26 -17.59 -8.81
N ASP A 22 -13.81 -17.96 -9.96
CA ASP A 22 -13.20 -17.75 -11.28
C ASP A 22 -13.07 -16.26 -11.64
N LEU A 23 -14.03 -15.42 -11.23
CA LEU A 23 -13.97 -13.97 -11.45
C LEU A 23 -12.88 -13.33 -10.57
N LEU A 24 -12.78 -13.77 -9.31
CA LEU A 24 -11.77 -13.27 -8.37
C LEU A 24 -10.37 -13.64 -8.86
N ASP A 25 -10.20 -14.85 -9.37
CA ASP A 25 -8.94 -15.30 -9.97
C ASP A 25 -8.60 -14.56 -11.27
N GLU A 26 -9.59 -14.25 -12.11
CA GLU A 26 -9.40 -13.39 -13.27
C GLU A 26 -8.95 -11.98 -12.87
N ILE A 27 -9.56 -11.40 -11.83
CA ILE A 27 -9.14 -10.10 -11.32
C ILE A 27 -7.69 -10.14 -10.83
N ARG A 28 -7.29 -11.18 -10.08
CA ARG A 28 -5.90 -11.37 -9.64
C ARG A 28 -4.94 -11.48 -10.82
N SER A 29 -5.33 -12.23 -11.86
CA SER A 29 -4.54 -12.43 -13.08
C SER A 29 -4.35 -11.12 -13.85
N VAL A 30 -5.43 -10.41 -14.13
CA VAL A 30 -5.41 -9.12 -14.87
C VAL A 30 -4.62 -8.06 -14.11
N LEU A 31 -4.82 -7.95 -12.80
CA LEU A 31 -4.09 -7.00 -11.96
C LEU A 31 -2.67 -7.44 -11.64
N LYS A 32 -2.29 -8.69 -11.97
CA LYS A 32 -1.01 -9.33 -11.62
C LYS A 32 -0.74 -9.32 -10.11
N ARG A 33 -1.78 -9.55 -9.32
CA ARG A 33 -1.76 -9.45 -7.86
C ARG A 33 -2.40 -10.66 -7.18
N PRO A 34 -1.64 -11.76 -7.02
CA PRO A 34 -2.10 -12.93 -6.29
C PRO A 34 -2.18 -12.68 -4.78
N ASP A 35 -1.60 -11.57 -4.29
CA ASP A 35 -1.62 -11.16 -2.88
C ASP A 35 -2.98 -10.65 -2.41
N LEU A 36 -3.93 -10.39 -3.33
CA LEU A 36 -5.24 -9.88 -2.97
C LEU A 36 -6.15 -10.98 -2.39
N GLY A 37 -6.55 -10.77 -1.13
CA GLY A 37 -7.60 -11.56 -0.47
C GLY A 37 -8.98 -11.28 -1.04
N ASP A 38 -9.86 -12.28 -0.94
CA ASP A 38 -11.23 -12.23 -1.47
C ASP A 38 -12.03 -11.07 -0.89
N ASP A 39 -11.90 -10.81 0.42
CA ASP A 39 -12.63 -9.73 1.11
C ASP A 39 -12.35 -8.35 0.50
N VAL A 40 -11.10 -8.12 0.09
CA VAL A 40 -10.67 -6.86 -0.52
C VAL A 40 -11.23 -6.74 -1.94
N LEU A 41 -11.21 -7.83 -2.71
CA LEU A 41 -11.77 -7.88 -4.06
C LEU A 41 -13.28 -7.66 -4.05
N LEU A 42 -13.99 -8.35 -3.15
CA LEU A 42 -15.43 -8.20 -2.96
C LEU A 42 -15.80 -6.78 -2.52
N SER A 43 -15.02 -6.18 -1.61
CA SER A 43 -15.20 -4.77 -1.25
C SER A 43 -14.98 -3.84 -2.44
N ALA A 44 -13.94 -4.04 -3.24
CA ALA A 44 -13.64 -3.22 -4.42
C ALA A 44 -14.75 -3.32 -5.49
N LEU A 45 -15.28 -4.53 -5.70
CA LEU A 45 -16.43 -4.78 -6.57
C LEU A 45 -17.69 -4.08 -6.05
N ALA A 46 -18.03 -4.22 -4.77
CA ALA A 46 -19.20 -3.59 -4.16
C ALA A 46 -19.14 -2.04 -4.13
N SER A 47 -17.93 -1.49 -4.05
CA SER A 47 -17.67 -0.05 -4.12
C SER A 47 -17.63 0.49 -5.55
N SER A 48 -17.51 -0.35 -6.57
CA SER A 48 -17.45 0.08 -7.96
C SER A 48 -18.84 0.51 -8.47
N PRO A 49 -19.00 1.75 -8.97
CA PRO A 49 -20.28 2.22 -9.50
C PRO A 49 -20.72 1.43 -10.74
N ALA A 50 -19.77 0.86 -11.47
CA ALA A 50 -20.03 0.04 -12.65
C ALA A 50 -20.50 -1.39 -12.31
N ALA A 51 -20.12 -1.94 -11.15
CA ALA A 51 -20.73 -3.17 -10.62
C ALA A 51 -22.20 -2.93 -10.20
N ARG A 52 -22.52 -1.72 -9.71
CA ARG A 52 -23.89 -1.31 -9.38
C ARG A 52 -24.76 -1.00 -10.60
N HIS A 53 -24.14 -0.67 -11.74
CA HIS A 53 -24.82 -0.37 -13.00
C HIS A 53 -25.08 -1.62 -13.87
N GLY A 54 -24.85 -2.83 -13.34
CA GLY A 54 -25.26 -4.05 -14.02
C GLY A 54 -24.39 -4.39 -15.24
N ILE A 55 -23.08 -4.14 -15.17
CA ILE A 55 -22.18 -4.91 -16.04
C ILE A 55 -22.37 -6.37 -15.64
N ASN A 56 -23.10 -7.13 -16.46
CA ASN A 56 -23.18 -8.57 -16.33
C ASN A 56 -21.79 -9.12 -16.64
N HIS A 57 -20.93 -9.21 -15.62
CA HIS A 57 -19.56 -9.69 -15.73
C HIS A 57 -19.50 -11.10 -16.35
N VAL A 58 -20.59 -11.86 -16.24
CA VAL A 58 -20.78 -13.19 -16.81
C VAL A 58 -21.01 -13.17 -18.32
N THR A 59 -21.55 -12.07 -18.89
CA THR A 59 -21.92 -11.99 -20.32
C THR A 59 -21.07 -11.03 -21.15
N ALA A 60 -20.17 -10.26 -20.52
CA ALA A 60 -19.31 -9.29 -21.19
C ALA A 60 -18.15 -9.97 -21.94
N MET A 61 -17.69 -9.36 -23.04
CA MET A 61 -16.51 -9.86 -23.76
C MET A 61 -15.27 -9.78 -22.86
N PRO A 62 -14.28 -10.69 -23.00
CA PRO A 62 -13.08 -10.69 -22.17
C PRO A 62 -12.35 -9.34 -22.11
N GLN A 63 -12.32 -8.60 -23.22
CA GLN A 63 -11.67 -7.28 -23.31
C GLN A 63 -12.40 -6.19 -22.49
N ASP A 64 -13.73 -6.23 -22.47
CA ASP A 64 -14.53 -5.28 -21.68
C ASP A 64 -14.37 -5.57 -20.18
N ARG A 65 -14.29 -6.86 -19.82
CA ARG A 65 -14.03 -7.31 -18.44
C ARG A 65 -12.65 -6.86 -17.98
N GLU A 66 -11.62 -7.06 -18.78
CA GLU A 66 -10.26 -6.60 -18.46
C GLU A 66 -10.20 -5.08 -18.26
N THR A 67 -10.87 -4.33 -19.13
CA THR A 67 -10.92 -2.86 -19.05
C THR A 67 -11.61 -2.40 -17.76
N PHE A 68 -12.73 -3.02 -17.41
CA PHE A 68 -13.41 -2.78 -16.14
C PHE A 68 -12.53 -3.13 -14.93
N ILE A 69 -11.90 -4.30 -14.94
CA ILE A 69 -11.05 -4.77 -13.83
C ILE A 69 -9.93 -3.77 -13.54
N ARG A 70 -9.32 -3.17 -14.58
CA ARG A 70 -8.27 -2.15 -14.43
C ARG A 70 -8.76 -0.84 -13.83
N THR A 71 -10.07 -0.57 -13.84
CA THR A 71 -10.69 0.61 -13.21
C THR A 71 -11.13 0.37 -11.76
N LEU A 72 -11.02 -0.87 -11.25
CA LEU A 72 -11.43 -1.17 -9.88
C LEU A 72 -10.57 -0.40 -8.86
N PRO A 73 -11.20 0.16 -7.80
CA PRO A 73 -10.48 0.84 -6.73
C PRO A 73 -9.84 -0.20 -5.80
N VAL A 74 -8.71 -0.77 -6.23
CA VAL A 74 -7.94 -1.77 -5.48
C VAL A 74 -6.88 -1.07 -4.62
N PRO A 75 -6.69 -1.46 -3.34
CA PRO A 75 -5.67 -0.85 -2.47
C PRO A 75 -4.28 -0.97 -3.08
N ALA A 76 -3.40 0.00 -2.84
CA ALA A 76 -2.04 -0.02 -3.40
C ALA A 76 -1.27 -1.32 -3.04
N PRO A 77 -0.34 -1.78 -3.90
CA PRO A 77 0.52 -2.91 -3.58
C PRO A 77 1.22 -2.68 -2.24
N ARG A 78 1.06 -3.63 -1.32
CA ARG A 78 1.86 -3.65 -0.09
C ARG A 78 3.26 -4.11 -0.48
N HIS A 79 4.09 -3.16 -0.91
CA HIS A 79 5.51 -3.41 -1.00
C HIS A 79 5.97 -3.68 0.43
N GLY A 80 6.45 -4.90 0.70
CA GLY A 80 6.97 -5.34 2.00
C GLY A 80 8.26 -4.63 2.43
N LEU A 81 8.32 -3.31 2.27
CA LEU A 81 9.26 -2.40 2.92
C LEU A 81 8.87 -2.18 4.39
N GLU A 82 7.93 -2.96 4.91
CA GLU A 82 7.71 -3.10 6.33
C GLU A 82 8.94 -3.81 6.91
N MET A 83 9.94 -3.00 7.26
CA MET A 83 11.09 -3.45 8.02
C MET A 83 10.53 -4.15 9.26
N PRO A 84 10.87 -5.43 9.51
CA PRO A 84 10.36 -6.17 10.64
C PRO A 84 10.49 -5.32 11.90
N GLN A 85 9.39 -5.12 12.64
CA GLN A 85 9.41 -4.33 13.90
C GLN A 85 10.31 -4.94 14.99
N HIS A 86 10.95 -6.06 14.70
CA HIS A 86 11.88 -6.75 15.58
C HIS A 86 13.24 -6.82 14.91
N ASP A 87 14.16 -6.00 15.42
CA ASP A 87 15.49 -6.40 15.91
C ASP A 87 16.53 -5.26 15.83
N LEU A 88 16.12 -4.02 16.16
CA LEU A 88 17.06 -2.95 16.49
C LEU A 88 17.50 -3.06 17.95
N ASN A 89 17.79 -4.27 18.42
CA ASN A 89 18.35 -4.50 19.75
C ASN A 89 19.75 -5.14 19.60
N PRO A 90 20.83 -4.37 19.79
CA PRO A 90 20.87 -3.03 20.35
C PRO A 90 20.50 -1.92 19.32
N PRO A 91 20.04 -0.74 19.79
CA PRO A 91 19.59 0.35 18.93
C PRO A 91 20.70 0.77 17.94
N LEU A 92 20.30 1.31 16.78
CA LEU A 92 21.25 1.73 15.73
C LEU A 92 22.37 2.63 16.25
N ALA A 93 22.08 3.49 17.23
CA ALA A 93 23.06 4.33 17.91
C ALA A 93 24.22 3.53 18.52
N VAL A 94 23.94 2.36 19.10
CA VAL A 94 24.95 1.46 19.67
C VAL A 94 25.71 0.73 18.56
N ARG A 95 25.02 0.30 17.50
CA ARG A 95 25.65 -0.40 16.37
C ARG A 95 26.65 0.48 15.62
N PHE A 96 26.35 1.77 15.49
CA PHE A 96 27.22 2.73 14.79
C PHE A 96 28.16 3.51 15.71
N ALA A 97 28.11 3.33 17.03
CA ALA A 97 29.01 3.97 17.98
C ALA A 97 30.51 3.88 17.59
N PRO A 98 31.07 2.72 17.20
CA PRO A 98 32.48 2.64 16.81
C PRO A 98 32.79 3.43 15.53
N LEU A 99 31.87 3.45 14.57
CA LEU A 99 32.04 4.22 13.33
C LEU A 99 32.00 5.73 13.62
N VAL A 100 31.05 6.17 14.45
CA VAL A 100 30.96 7.57 14.89
C VAL A 100 32.24 7.98 15.65
N ALA A 101 32.77 7.11 16.51
CA ALA A 101 34.02 7.38 17.22
C ALA A 101 35.22 7.52 16.27
N LEU A 102 35.29 6.67 15.23
CA LEU A 102 36.32 6.76 14.19
C LEU A 102 36.26 8.11 13.45
N TRP A 103 35.07 8.50 12.99
CA TRP A 103 34.86 9.77 12.30
C TRP A 103 35.14 10.96 13.21
N HIS A 104 34.71 10.91 14.46
CA HIS A 104 34.97 11.97 15.43
C HIS A 104 36.48 12.16 15.65
N ARG A 105 37.25 11.07 15.76
CA ARG A 105 38.71 11.13 15.87
C ARG A 105 39.38 11.67 14.59
N ALA A 106 38.86 11.30 13.42
CA ALA A 106 39.37 11.81 12.15
C ALA A 106 39.10 13.31 11.96
N LEU A 107 37.97 13.81 12.48
CA LEU A 107 37.54 15.20 12.31
C LEU A 107 38.02 16.13 13.44
N GLN A 108 38.42 15.61 14.60
CA GLN A 108 39.00 16.39 15.70
C GLN A 108 40.11 17.38 15.29
N PRO A 109 41.10 17.03 14.45
CA PRO A 109 42.13 17.98 14.03
C PRO A 109 41.62 19.08 13.09
N LEU A 110 40.48 18.87 12.42
CA LEU A 110 39.86 19.81 11.49
C LEU A 110 38.84 20.74 12.17
N ALA A 111 38.31 20.35 13.34
CA ALA A 111 37.39 21.13 14.15
C ALA A 111 37.84 22.59 14.44
N PRO A 112 39.11 22.88 14.78
CA PRO A 112 39.56 24.27 15.00
C PRO A 112 39.64 25.10 13.72
N GLN A 113 39.70 24.47 12.53
CA GLN A 113 39.72 25.18 11.24
C GLN A 113 38.31 25.54 10.77
N LEU A 114 37.33 24.66 11.03
CA LEU A 114 35.91 24.90 10.69
C LEU A 114 35.24 25.98 11.55
N LYS A 115 35.77 26.25 12.75
CA LYS A 115 35.28 27.34 13.63
C LYS A 115 35.86 28.71 13.30
N ARG A 116 36.81 28.81 12.38
CA ARG A 116 37.34 30.10 11.94
C ARG A 116 36.35 30.71 10.97
N VAL A 117 35.41 31.47 11.53
CA VAL A 117 34.66 32.47 10.75
C VAL A 117 35.71 33.34 10.04
N PRO A 118 35.64 33.50 8.70
CA PRO A 118 36.56 34.38 8.01
C PRO A 118 36.40 35.80 8.56
N VAL A 119 37.49 36.33 9.14
CA VAL A 119 37.56 37.75 9.49
C VAL A 119 37.51 38.51 8.16
N PRO A 120 36.54 39.41 7.94
CA PRO A 120 36.51 40.20 6.72
C PRO A 120 37.82 41.01 6.66
N ALA A 121 38.63 40.74 5.64
CA ALA A 121 39.79 41.56 5.34
C ALA A 121 39.28 42.97 5.08
N LYS A 122 39.60 43.89 5.99
CA LYS A 122 39.33 45.30 5.80
C LYS A 122 40.28 45.78 4.71
N ASP A 123 39.74 45.99 3.51
CA ASP A 123 40.42 46.64 2.40
C ASP A 123 41.07 47.93 2.89
N ARG A 124 42.36 48.07 2.57
CA ARG A 124 43.18 49.22 2.90
C ARG A 124 43.55 49.96 1.63
#